data_AF-A0A2P5WDP6-F1
#
_entry.id   AF-A0A2P5WDP6-F1
#
_cell.length_a   1.000
_cell.length_b   1.000
_cell.length_c   1.000
_cell.angle_alpha   90.00
_cell.angle_beta   90.00
_cell.angle_gamma   90.00
#
_symmetry.space_group_name_H-M   'P 1'
#
loop_
_entity.id
_entity.type
_entity.pdbx_description
1 polymer ?
#
loop_
_entity_poly.entity_id
_entity_poly.type
_entity_poly.pdbx_seq_one_letter_code
_entity_poly.pdbx_strand_id
1 'polypeptide(L)'
;MANYLSYDIYDLELTEVHNNSELRKLLMKTSSKSIIVIEDIDCSINLTNRKKNNNNNTSTRNYYDPEMRCVSVPGPGEDGGNSITLSGLLNFTDGLWSCCGSERIFVFTTNHIEKLDSALLRCGRMDMHIFMSYCSHPALMILMRNYLGYDESNLDADVLKQLAEVVDKAEMTPADISEVLIKNRRCKPKAVSELLEALKTRANRNLLQNVILREKNSEDIMEDEEQEKRALESPPNEGCFMQLDSACHMGRGKTATLGMGDLSASSLPIN
;
A
#
# COMPACT_ATOMS: atom_id res chain seq x y z
N MET A 1 -3.53 13.94 -22.22
CA MET A 1 -2.08 14.20 -22.01
C MET A 1 -1.27 13.87 -23.25
N ALA A 2 -1.22 12.61 -23.70
CA ALA A 2 -0.46 12.18 -24.88
C ALA A 2 -0.71 13.03 -26.14
N ASN A 3 -1.99 13.25 -26.49
CA ASN A 3 -2.35 14.08 -27.64
C ASN A 3 -1.91 15.54 -27.51
N TYR A 4 -1.92 16.10 -26.29
CA TYR A 4 -1.49 17.48 -26.05
C TYR A 4 0.02 17.65 -26.24
N LEU A 5 0.81 16.65 -25.82
CA LEU A 5 2.26 16.65 -25.97
C LEU A 5 2.73 16.10 -27.33
N SER A 6 1.83 15.47 -28.10
CA SER A 6 2.16 14.69 -29.31
C SER A 6 3.16 13.56 -29.03
N TYR A 7 2.89 12.78 -27.97
CA TYR A 7 3.74 11.65 -27.53
C TYR A 7 3.07 10.31 -27.85
N ASP A 8 3.89 9.31 -28.17
CA ASP A 8 3.43 7.92 -28.33
C ASP A 8 3.05 7.33 -26.97
N ILE A 9 2.01 6.49 -26.92
CA ILE A 9 1.59 5.81 -25.69
C ILE A 9 2.00 4.34 -25.78
N TYR A 10 2.71 3.87 -24.77
CA TYR A 10 3.00 2.46 -24.56
C TYR A 10 2.34 1.99 -23.28
N ASP A 11 1.46 1.01 -23.41
CA ASP A 11 0.89 0.30 -22.29
C ASP A 11 1.78 -0.91 -21.96
N LEU A 12 2.14 -1.07 -20.69
CA LEU A 12 3.05 -2.10 -20.23
C LEU A 12 2.43 -2.86 -19.06
N GLU A 13 1.98 -4.07 -19.36
CA GLU A 13 1.46 -5.00 -18.37
C GLU A 13 2.60 -5.80 -17.71
N LEU A 14 2.78 -5.63 -16.39
CA LEU A 14 3.86 -6.33 -15.66
C LEU A 14 3.59 -7.83 -15.45
N THR A 15 2.36 -8.29 -15.66
CA THR A 15 1.95 -9.70 -15.51
C THR A 15 2.51 -10.58 -16.63
N GLU A 16 2.61 -10.03 -17.84
CA GLU A 16 3.07 -10.75 -19.04
C GLU A 16 4.59 -10.82 -19.14
N VAL A 17 5.31 -9.90 -18.47
CA VAL A 17 6.77 -9.86 -18.55
C VAL A 17 7.36 -10.74 -17.45
N HIS A 18 8.12 -11.76 -17.84
CA HIS A 18 8.61 -12.74 -16.88
C HIS A 18 9.91 -12.31 -16.22
N ASN A 19 10.77 -11.57 -16.94
CA ASN A 19 12.15 -11.30 -16.54
C ASN A 19 12.56 -9.82 -16.66
N ASN A 20 13.40 -9.33 -15.75
CA ASN A 20 13.95 -7.95 -15.80
C ASN A 20 14.73 -7.66 -17.11
N SER A 21 15.36 -8.67 -17.71
CA SER A 21 16.06 -8.52 -18.99
C SER A 21 15.11 -8.26 -20.16
N GLU A 22 13.93 -8.87 -20.14
CA GLU A 22 12.90 -8.68 -21.16
C GLU A 22 12.24 -7.30 -21.01
N LEU A 23 11.90 -6.94 -19.77
CA LEU A 23 11.43 -5.60 -19.41
C LEU A 23 12.39 -4.52 -19.93
N ARG A 24 13.69 -4.69 -19.68
CA ARG A 24 14.74 -3.80 -20.20
C ARG A 24 14.76 -3.72 -21.71
N LYS A 25 14.66 -4.86 -22.41
CA LYS A 25 14.62 -4.86 -23.89
C LYS A 25 13.39 -4.14 -24.42
N LEU A 26 12.24 -4.30 -23.76
CA LEU A 26 11.00 -3.64 -24.16
C LEU A 26 11.11 -2.12 -24.00
N LEU A 27 11.60 -1.67 -22.85
CA LEU A 27 11.80 -0.25 -22.56
C LEU A 27 12.89 0.39 -23.43
N MET A 28 13.86 -0.39 -23.93
CA MET A 28 14.85 0.09 -24.90
C MET A 28 14.30 0.18 -26.33
N LYS A 29 13.23 -0.54 -26.65
CA LYS A 29 12.57 -0.51 -27.97
C LYS A 29 11.58 0.63 -28.12
N THR A 30 11.19 1.31 -27.05
CA THR A 30 10.26 2.43 -27.11
C THR A 30 10.90 3.64 -27.78
N SER A 31 10.08 4.38 -28.53
CA SER A 31 10.50 5.62 -29.20
C SER A 31 10.87 6.72 -28.19
N SER A 32 11.61 7.72 -28.66
CA SER A 32 11.71 9.00 -27.96
C SER A 32 10.39 9.75 -28.06
N LYS A 33 10.07 10.62 -27.08
CA LYS A 33 8.78 11.30 -26.95
C LYS A 33 7.63 10.33 -26.72
N SER A 34 7.80 9.51 -25.68
CA SER A 34 6.83 8.48 -25.33
C SER A 34 6.33 8.63 -23.89
N ILE A 35 5.08 8.26 -23.67
CA ILE A 35 4.48 8.04 -22.36
C ILE A 35 4.35 6.53 -22.17
N ILE A 36 5.01 6.00 -21.16
CA ILE A 36 4.98 4.58 -20.80
C ILE A 36 4.08 4.46 -19.57
N VAL A 37 2.94 3.80 -19.74
CA VAL A 37 1.96 3.56 -18.68
C VAL A 37 2.20 2.15 -18.14
N ILE A 38 2.31 2.06 -16.82
CA ILE A 38 2.52 0.80 -16.10
C ILE A 38 1.40 0.70 -15.08
N GLU A 39 0.44 -0.17 -15.37
CA GLU A 39 -0.77 -0.30 -14.57
C GLU A 39 -0.59 -1.27 -13.39
N ASP A 40 -1.36 -1.02 -12.32
CA ASP A 40 -1.53 -1.91 -11.17
C ASP A 40 -0.22 -2.47 -10.58
N ILE A 41 0.74 -1.57 -10.30
CA ILE A 41 2.06 -1.98 -9.81
C ILE A 41 2.02 -2.73 -8.47
N ASP A 42 0.96 -2.57 -7.67
CA ASP A 42 0.77 -3.27 -6.39
C ASP A 42 0.40 -4.75 -6.56
N CYS A 43 -0.19 -5.14 -7.69
CA CYS A 43 -0.45 -6.55 -8.02
C CYS A 43 0.85 -7.31 -8.25
N SER A 44 1.86 -6.68 -8.87
CA SER A 44 3.17 -7.29 -9.16
C SER A 44 3.98 -7.64 -7.90
N ILE A 45 3.83 -6.84 -6.83
CA ILE A 45 4.58 -7.00 -5.56
C ILE A 45 4.09 -8.23 -4.78
N ASN A 46 2.79 -8.53 -4.86
CA ASN A 46 2.20 -9.67 -4.15
C ASN A 46 2.65 -11.02 -4.72
N LEU A 47 3.00 -11.09 -6.01
CA LEU A 47 3.62 -12.28 -6.62
C LEU A 47 4.97 -12.62 -5.98
N THR A 48 5.77 -11.60 -5.61
CA THR A 48 7.05 -11.80 -4.91
C THR A 48 6.90 -12.14 -3.43
N ASN A 49 5.92 -11.57 -2.73
CA ASN A 49 5.73 -11.85 -1.29
C ASN A 49 5.10 -13.24 -1.02
N ARG A 50 4.25 -13.77 -1.91
CA ARG A 50 3.74 -15.15 -1.75
C ARG A 50 4.85 -16.20 -1.86
N LYS A 51 5.90 -15.96 -2.66
CA LYS A 51 7.04 -16.88 -2.76
C LYS A 51 7.91 -16.93 -1.50
N LYS A 52 7.85 -15.93 -0.62
CA LYS A 52 8.61 -15.92 0.65
C LYS A 52 7.93 -16.66 1.81
N ASN A 53 6.63 -16.97 1.73
CA ASN A 53 5.89 -17.59 2.83
C ASN A 53 5.73 -19.12 2.75
N ASN A 54 6.31 -19.78 1.74
CA ASN A 54 6.46 -21.24 1.73
C ASN A 54 7.93 -21.60 1.93
N ASN A 55 8.37 -21.67 3.19
CA ASN A 55 9.36 -22.65 3.66
C ASN A 55 9.50 -22.54 5.18
N ASN A 56 8.67 -23.29 5.90
CA ASN A 56 9.02 -23.76 7.23
C ASN A 56 9.26 -25.27 7.18
N ASN A 57 10.46 -25.64 7.65
CA ASN A 57 10.93 -26.94 8.12
C ASN A 57 11.63 -27.89 7.12
N THR A 58 12.97 -27.95 7.19
CA THR A 58 13.66 -29.04 7.93
C THR A 58 15.17 -28.75 8.12
N SER A 59 15.59 -28.75 9.39
CA SER A 59 16.80 -29.37 9.95
C SER A 59 18.23 -28.91 9.59
N THR A 60 18.90 -28.44 10.66
CA THR A 60 20.28 -28.77 11.11
C THR A 60 21.52 -27.98 10.60
N ARG A 61 21.98 -27.08 11.50
CA ARG A 61 23.33 -26.99 12.13
C ARG A 61 24.49 -26.22 11.43
N ASN A 62 25.27 -25.55 12.31
CA ASN A 62 26.64 -25.00 12.22
C ASN A 62 26.76 -23.52 11.80
N TYR A 63 27.16 -22.60 12.67
CA TYR A 63 28.48 -22.30 13.30
C TYR A 63 29.16 -21.14 12.54
N TYR A 64 29.47 -20.06 13.26
CA TYR A 64 30.11 -18.84 12.75
C TYR A 64 31.51 -19.14 12.20
N ASP A 65 31.78 -18.77 10.95
CA ASP A 65 33.13 -18.65 10.39
C ASP A 65 33.22 -17.41 9.47
N PRO A 66 33.99 -16.37 9.84
CA PRO A 66 34.06 -15.12 9.10
C PRO A 66 35.32 -15.05 8.23
N GLU A 67 35.39 -15.73 7.08
CA GLU A 67 36.40 -15.46 6.04
C GLU A 67 36.10 -16.19 4.71
N MET A 68 35.43 -15.57 3.73
CA MET A 68 35.65 -15.89 2.31
C MET A 68 35.05 -14.83 1.38
N ARG A 69 35.87 -14.44 0.39
CA ARG A 69 35.65 -13.37 -0.58
C ARG A 69 34.67 -13.77 -1.71
N CYS A 70 33.98 -12.76 -2.18
CA CYS A 70 33.33 -12.59 -3.48
C CYS A 70 33.93 -13.40 -4.66
N VAL A 71 33.16 -14.37 -5.19
CA VAL A 71 32.93 -14.66 -6.63
C VAL A 71 31.72 -15.59 -6.72
N SER A 72 30.59 -15.13 -7.28
CA SER A 72 29.44 -16.00 -7.56
C SER A 72 29.49 -16.48 -9.02
N VAL A 73 29.91 -17.72 -9.22
CA VAL A 73 29.68 -18.51 -10.45
C VAL A 73 28.29 -19.15 -10.33
N PRO A 74 27.44 -19.15 -11.38
CA PRO A 74 26.10 -19.73 -11.28
C PRO A 74 26.15 -21.26 -11.41
N GLY A 75 25.67 -21.96 -10.38
CA GLY A 75 25.39 -23.40 -10.41
C GLY A 75 24.00 -23.69 -11.02
N PRO A 76 23.77 -24.89 -11.60
CA PRO A 76 22.52 -25.25 -12.23
C PRO A 76 21.57 -25.87 -11.20
N GLY A 77 20.43 -25.23 -10.96
CA GLY A 77 19.35 -25.79 -10.14
C GLY A 77 18.93 -24.91 -8.98
N GLU A 78 18.36 -23.75 -9.28
CA GLU A 78 17.41 -23.04 -8.43
C GLU A 78 16.69 -22.02 -9.32
N ASP A 79 15.44 -22.30 -9.69
CA ASP A 79 14.60 -21.44 -10.53
C ASP A 79 14.04 -20.25 -9.72
N GLY A 80 14.95 -19.57 -9.02
CA GLY A 80 14.69 -18.53 -8.02
C GLY A 80 15.15 -17.12 -8.44
N GLY A 81 15.45 -16.91 -9.72
CA GLY A 81 16.28 -15.77 -10.12
C GLY A 81 15.71 -14.75 -11.10
N ASN A 82 14.48 -14.89 -11.60
CA ASN A 82 14.07 -14.07 -12.75
C ASN A 82 12.70 -13.37 -12.67
N SER A 83 11.88 -13.55 -11.64
CA SER A 83 10.63 -12.78 -11.56
C SER A 83 10.90 -11.27 -11.51
N ILE A 84 10.07 -10.49 -12.19
CA ILE A 84 10.10 -9.03 -12.09
C ILE A 84 9.97 -8.60 -10.64
N THR A 85 10.82 -7.65 -10.25
CA THR A 85 10.71 -6.95 -8.99
C THR A 85 10.47 -5.48 -9.28
N LEU A 86 9.62 -4.83 -8.47
CA LEU A 86 9.38 -3.40 -8.60
C LEU A 86 10.68 -2.59 -8.42
N SER A 87 11.61 -3.07 -7.60
CA SER A 87 12.96 -2.52 -7.48
C SER A 87 13.77 -2.66 -8.79
N GLY A 88 13.64 -3.78 -9.51
CA GLY A 88 14.31 -4.00 -10.80
C GLY A 88 13.79 -3.07 -11.90
N LEU A 89 12.47 -2.87 -11.96
CA LEU A 89 11.83 -1.87 -12.83
C LEU A 89 12.36 -0.46 -12.54
N LEU A 90 12.43 -0.08 -11.27
CA LEU A 90 12.83 1.29 -10.89
C LEU A 90 14.33 1.53 -10.98
N ASN A 91 15.17 0.51 -10.77
CA ASN A 91 16.60 0.61 -11.06
C ASN A 91 16.85 0.86 -12.56
N PHE A 92 15.95 0.38 -13.43
CA PHE A 92 16.03 0.68 -14.85
C PHE A 92 15.59 2.12 -15.16
N THR A 93 14.55 2.64 -14.51
CA THR A 93 14.09 4.02 -14.72
C THR A 93 15.02 5.08 -14.12
N ASP A 94 15.64 4.79 -12.96
CA ASP A 94 16.55 5.67 -12.20
C ASP A 94 18.01 5.62 -12.74
N GLY A 95 18.36 4.59 -13.51
CA GLY A 95 19.73 4.33 -13.95
C GLY A 95 20.22 5.16 -15.15
N LEU A 96 21.48 4.93 -15.53
CA LEU A 96 22.23 5.50 -16.67
C LEU A 96 21.53 5.45 -18.05
N TRP A 97 20.35 4.84 -18.14
CA TRP A 97 19.52 4.68 -19.34
C TRP A 97 18.51 5.82 -19.50
N SER A 98 18.18 6.55 -18.43
CA SER A 98 17.42 7.80 -18.51
C SER A 98 18.21 8.90 -19.24
N CYS A 99 19.54 8.89 -19.14
CA CYS A 99 20.44 9.89 -19.74
C CYS A 99 20.65 9.74 -21.25
N CYS A 100 20.16 8.68 -21.90
CA CYS A 100 20.31 8.50 -23.35
C CYS A 100 19.26 9.29 -24.14
N GLY A 101 19.28 10.64 -24.03
CA GLY A 101 18.74 11.61 -25.00
C GLY A 101 17.26 11.50 -25.43
N SER A 102 16.49 10.59 -24.85
CA SER A 102 15.12 10.30 -25.23
C SER A 102 14.16 10.81 -24.16
N GLU A 103 13.37 11.83 -24.48
CA GLU A 103 12.29 12.34 -23.64
C GLU A 103 11.27 11.21 -23.40
N ARG A 104 11.17 10.71 -22.16
CA ARG A 104 10.23 9.66 -21.78
C ARG A 104 9.53 10.03 -20.49
N ILE A 105 8.23 9.83 -20.44
CA ILE A 105 7.40 10.03 -19.24
C ILE A 105 6.94 8.65 -18.79
N PHE A 106 7.18 8.30 -17.53
CA PHE A 106 6.65 7.09 -16.92
C PHE A 106 5.43 7.46 -16.08
N VAL A 107 4.32 6.75 -16.28
CA VAL A 107 3.09 6.89 -15.51
C VAL A 107 2.81 5.56 -14.84
N PHE A 108 2.76 5.56 -13.52
CA PHE A 108 2.41 4.38 -12.73
C PHE A 108 1.02 4.57 -12.15
N THR A 109 0.19 3.52 -12.19
CA THR A 109 -1.09 3.49 -11.47
C THR A 109 -1.03 2.46 -10.34
N THR A 110 -1.65 2.79 -9.21
CA THR A 110 -1.73 1.91 -8.03
C THR A 110 -3.03 2.21 -7.29
N ASN A 111 -3.69 1.17 -6.81
CA ASN A 111 -4.83 1.32 -5.90
C ASN A 111 -4.38 1.37 -4.43
N HIS A 112 -3.15 0.92 -4.15
CA HIS A 112 -2.64 0.68 -2.80
C HIS A 112 -1.24 1.27 -2.63
N ILE A 113 -1.18 2.59 -2.39
CA ILE A 113 0.10 3.30 -2.20
C ILE A 113 0.86 2.79 -0.98
N GLU A 114 0.16 2.30 0.05
CA GLU A 114 0.72 1.77 1.29
C GLU A 114 1.51 0.46 1.10
N LYS A 115 1.27 -0.25 -0.01
CA LYS A 115 2.01 -1.47 -0.36
C LYS A 115 3.31 -1.18 -1.10
N LEU A 116 3.52 0.07 -1.53
CA LEU A 116 4.72 0.48 -2.22
C LEU A 116 5.83 0.82 -1.21
N ASP A 117 7.05 0.44 -1.55
CA ASP A 117 8.22 0.82 -0.76
C ASP A 117 8.45 2.34 -0.84
N SER A 118 8.57 3.01 0.30
CA SER A 118 8.83 4.45 0.40
C SER A 118 10.08 4.89 -0.37
N ALA A 119 11.05 4.00 -0.59
CA ALA A 119 12.23 4.27 -1.41
C ALA A 119 11.89 4.52 -2.89
N LEU A 120 10.71 4.12 -3.35
CA LEU A 120 10.22 4.31 -4.70
C LEU A 120 9.53 5.66 -4.89
N LEU A 121 8.89 6.16 -3.83
CA LEU A 121 8.18 7.44 -3.82
C LEU A 121 9.12 8.66 -3.74
N ARG A 122 10.43 8.44 -3.63
CA ARG A 122 11.44 9.50 -3.51
C ARG A 122 11.60 10.27 -4.83
N CYS A 123 11.81 11.59 -4.72
CA CYS A 123 12.16 12.45 -5.85
C CYS A 123 13.41 11.91 -6.59
N GLY A 124 13.38 11.96 -7.92
CA GLY A 124 14.33 11.31 -8.83
C GLY A 124 13.83 9.98 -9.40
N ARG A 125 12.87 9.32 -8.74
CA ARG A 125 12.20 8.11 -9.23
C ARG A 125 10.76 8.38 -9.61
N MET A 126 10.00 8.89 -8.65
CA MET A 126 8.61 9.31 -8.81
C MET A 126 8.50 10.76 -8.35
N ASP A 127 8.59 11.69 -9.29
CA ASP A 127 8.63 13.12 -8.99
C ASP A 127 7.25 13.72 -8.70
N MET A 128 6.21 13.18 -9.34
CA MET A 128 4.84 13.68 -9.24
C MET A 128 3.90 12.60 -8.73
N HIS A 129 3.21 12.90 -7.63
CA HIS A 129 2.22 12.02 -7.00
C HIS A 129 0.84 12.65 -7.12
N ILE A 130 -0.08 12.00 -7.84
CA ILE A 130 -1.44 12.49 -8.07
C ILE A 130 -2.41 11.53 -7.39
N PHE A 131 -3.10 12.01 -6.36
CA PHE A 131 -4.16 11.25 -5.69
C PHE A 131 -5.51 11.48 -6.39
N MET A 132 -6.10 10.41 -6.94
CA MET A 132 -7.40 10.46 -7.59
C MET A 132 -8.50 10.04 -6.59
N SER A 133 -9.02 11.01 -5.85
CA SER A 133 -10.04 10.79 -4.82
C SER A 133 -11.45 10.60 -5.38
N TYR A 134 -12.42 10.40 -4.47
CA TYR A 134 -13.84 10.51 -4.75
C TYR A 134 -14.21 11.86 -5.37
N CYS A 135 -15.38 11.88 -6.01
CA CYS A 135 -15.86 13.05 -6.71
C CYS A 135 -16.23 14.17 -5.72
N SER A 136 -15.64 15.36 -5.91
CA SER A 136 -15.99 16.58 -5.18
C SER A 136 -17.09 17.35 -5.92
N HIS A 137 -17.70 18.32 -5.24
CA HIS A 137 -18.73 19.16 -5.86
C HIS A 137 -18.29 19.83 -7.19
N PRO A 138 -17.09 20.45 -7.29
CA PRO A 138 -16.62 20.99 -8.57
C PRO A 138 -16.43 19.93 -9.65
N ALA A 139 -15.90 18.75 -9.28
CA ALA A 139 -15.74 17.65 -10.23
C ALA A 139 -17.10 17.14 -10.74
N LEU A 140 -18.10 17.07 -9.86
CA LEU A 140 -19.46 16.70 -10.25
C LEU A 140 -20.04 17.70 -11.26
N MET A 141 -19.86 19.00 -11.03
CA MET A 141 -20.33 20.03 -11.97
C MET A 141 -19.70 19.90 -13.34
N ILE A 142 -18.40 19.57 -13.41
CA ILE A 142 -17.71 19.28 -14.67
C ILE A 142 -18.32 18.05 -15.36
N LEU A 143 -18.60 16.97 -14.63
CA LEU A 143 -19.25 15.78 -15.18
C LEU A 143 -20.65 16.09 -15.70
N MET A 144 -21.46 16.84 -14.95
CA MET A 144 -22.80 17.25 -15.37
C MET A 144 -22.76 18.09 -16.65
N ARG A 145 -21.80 19.03 -16.75
CA ARG A 145 -21.57 19.81 -17.96
C ARG A 145 -21.19 18.93 -19.15
N ASN A 146 -20.26 18.00 -18.96
CA ASN A 146 -19.76 17.14 -20.03
C ASN A 146 -20.82 16.14 -20.54
N TYR A 147 -21.61 15.52 -19.66
CA TYR A 147 -22.57 14.48 -20.04
C TYR A 147 -23.95 15.02 -20.43
N LEU A 148 -24.46 16.00 -19.70
CA LEU A 148 -25.82 16.53 -19.87
C LEU A 148 -25.85 17.93 -20.53
N GLY A 149 -24.71 18.62 -20.62
CA GLY A 149 -24.68 20.03 -21.06
C GLY A 149 -25.49 20.92 -20.12
N TYR A 150 -25.40 20.68 -18.81
CA TYR A 150 -25.92 21.59 -17.79
C TYR A 150 -24.86 22.63 -17.44
N ASP A 151 -25.26 23.89 -17.43
CA ASP A 151 -24.51 24.98 -16.82
C ASP A 151 -25.15 25.34 -15.46
N GLU A 152 -24.36 25.89 -14.53
CA GLU A 152 -24.80 26.29 -13.18
C GLU A 152 -26.05 27.18 -13.18
N SER A 153 -26.23 28.00 -14.22
CA SER A 153 -27.39 28.89 -14.38
C SER A 153 -28.72 28.17 -14.63
N ASN A 154 -28.68 26.90 -15.03
CA ASN A 154 -29.87 26.13 -15.43
C ASN A 154 -30.35 25.17 -14.34
N LEU A 155 -29.71 25.20 -13.16
CA LEU A 155 -30.06 24.35 -12.02
C LEU A 155 -30.74 25.21 -10.95
N ASP A 156 -31.80 24.66 -10.35
CA ASP A 156 -32.39 25.29 -9.17
C ASP A 156 -31.35 25.38 -8.06
N ALA A 157 -31.23 26.57 -7.45
CA ALA A 157 -30.24 26.84 -6.40
C ALA A 157 -30.38 25.85 -5.23
N ASP A 158 -31.60 25.41 -4.92
CA ASP A 158 -31.88 24.43 -3.88
C ASP A 158 -31.31 23.05 -4.20
N VAL A 159 -31.35 22.62 -5.47
CA VAL A 159 -30.79 21.33 -5.91
C VAL A 159 -29.27 21.39 -5.87
N LEU A 160 -28.68 22.51 -6.32
CA LEU A 160 -27.24 22.71 -6.28
C LEU A 160 -26.69 22.63 -4.85
N LYS A 161 -27.37 23.29 -3.91
CA LYS A 161 -27.02 23.26 -2.49
C LYS A 161 -27.13 21.84 -1.91
N GLN A 162 -28.21 21.12 -2.22
CA GLN A 162 -28.36 19.73 -1.78
C GLN A 162 -27.27 18.81 -2.36
N LEU A 163 -26.89 18.99 -3.62
CA LEU A 163 -25.79 18.22 -4.21
C LEU A 163 -24.48 18.51 -3.47
N ALA A 164 -24.15 19.78 -3.25
CA ALA A 164 -22.93 20.16 -2.52
C ALA A 164 -22.87 19.54 -1.11
N GLU A 165 -23.99 19.49 -0.37
CA GLU A 165 -24.04 18.94 0.99
C GLU A 165 -23.95 17.41 1.06
N VAL A 166 -24.35 16.70 0.00
CA VAL A 166 -24.46 15.24 -0.01
C VAL A 166 -23.26 14.58 -0.69
N VAL A 167 -22.63 15.25 -1.67
CA VAL A 167 -21.53 14.68 -2.47
C VAL A 167 -20.37 14.21 -1.59
N ASP A 168 -19.90 15.04 -0.66
CA ASP A 168 -18.77 14.70 0.20
C ASP A 168 -19.08 13.53 1.14
N LYS A 169 -20.36 13.34 1.52
CA LYS A 169 -20.80 12.23 2.39
C LYS A 169 -20.99 10.92 1.61
N ALA A 170 -21.29 11.02 0.33
CA ALA A 170 -21.59 9.87 -0.52
C ALA A 170 -20.32 9.11 -0.94
N GLU A 171 -19.16 9.78 -1.00
CA GLU A 171 -17.88 9.18 -1.40
C GLU A 171 -18.02 8.31 -2.67
N MET A 172 -18.67 8.86 -3.70
CA MET A 172 -18.86 8.18 -4.97
C MET A 172 -17.71 8.45 -5.93
N THR A 173 -17.32 7.44 -6.71
CA THR A 173 -16.29 7.64 -7.73
C THR A 173 -16.85 8.42 -8.93
N PRO A 174 -15.99 9.12 -9.69
CA PRO A 174 -16.42 9.72 -10.96
C PRO A 174 -17.07 8.72 -11.93
N ALA A 175 -16.64 7.45 -11.88
CA ALA A 175 -17.21 6.36 -12.67
C ALA A 175 -18.66 6.07 -12.26
N ASP A 176 -18.92 5.89 -10.96
CA ASP A 176 -20.29 5.64 -10.44
C ASP A 176 -21.25 6.77 -10.83
N ILE A 177 -20.80 8.02 -10.70
CA ILE A 177 -21.59 9.20 -11.08
C ILE A 177 -21.85 9.21 -12.58
N SER A 178 -20.82 8.93 -13.39
CA SER A 178 -20.96 8.89 -14.84
C SER A 178 -21.97 7.84 -15.30
N GLU A 179 -22.02 6.69 -14.64
CA GLU A 179 -23.00 5.63 -14.93
C GLU A 179 -24.44 6.14 -14.75
N VAL A 180 -24.73 6.78 -13.62
CA VAL A 180 -26.06 7.34 -13.33
C VAL A 180 -26.45 8.42 -14.35
N LEU A 181 -25.50 9.29 -14.72
CA LEU A 181 -25.71 10.35 -15.70
C LEU A 181 -25.96 9.78 -17.11
N ILE A 182 -25.21 8.75 -17.52
CA ILE A 182 -25.34 8.12 -18.83
C ILE A 182 -26.67 7.37 -18.95
N LYS A 183 -27.11 6.68 -17.89
CA LYS A 183 -28.37 5.93 -17.85
C LYS A 183 -29.58 6.78 -18.21
N ASN A 184 -29.60 8.05 -17.79
CA ASN A 184 -30.70 8.99 -18.07
C ASN A 184 -30.29 10.16 -18.99
N ARG A 185 -29.30 9.98 -19.86
CA ARG A 185 -28.74 11.05 -20.70
C ARG A 185 -29.78 11.80 -21.56
N ARG A 186 -30.87 11.13 -21.95
CA ARG A 186 -31.95 11.72 -22.76
C ARG A 186 -32.88 12.64 -21.98
N CYS A 187 -32.99 12.46 -20.66
CA CYS A 187 -33.90 13.19 -19.79
C CYS A 187 -33.12 13.89 -18.68
N LYS A 188 -32.62 15.08 -19.00
CA LYS A 188 -31.85 15.96 -18.12
C LYS A 188 -32.39 16.10 -16.68
N PRO A 189 -33.65 16.51 -16.43
CA PRO A 189 -34.16 16.67 -15.06
C PRO A 189 -34.26 15.34 -14.31
N LYS A 190 -34.58 14.26 -15.03
CA LYS A 190 -34.65 12.91 -14.45
C LYS A 190 -33.26 12.43 -14.02
N ALA A 191 -32.23 12.69 -14.82
CA ALA A 191 -30.85 12.34 -14.48
C ALA A 191 -30.37 13.04 -13.20
N VAL A 192 -30.69 14.32 -13.02
CA VAL A 192 -30.34 15.07 -11.81
C VAL A 192 -31.09 14.54 -10.58
N SER A 193 -32.39 14.24 -10.72
CA SER A 193 -33.17 13.67 -9.63
C SER A 193 -32.65 12.30 -9.20
N GLU A 194 -32.37 11.41 -10.16
CA GLU A 194 -31.84 10.07 -9.87
C GLU A 194 -30.42 10.13 -9.30
N LEU A 195 -29.59 11.06 -9.76
CA LEU A 195 -28.28 11.32 -9.17
C LEU A 195 -28.39 11.77 -7.71
N LEU A 196 -29.28 12.71 -7.41
CA LEU A 196 -29.49 13.19 -6.04
C LEU A 196 -29.97 12.07 -5.11
N GLU A 197 -30.87 11.21 -5.61
CA GLU A 197 -31.34 10.04 -4.87
C GLU A 197 -30.23 9.01 -4.64
N ALA A 198 -29.41 8.72 -5.66
CA ALA A 198 -28.27 7.83 -5.56
C ALA A 198 -27.24 8.35 -4.53
N LEU A 199 -26.93 9.64 -4.57
CA LEU A 199 -26.03 10.30 -3.62
C LEU A 199 -26.56 10.22 -2.18
N LYS A 200 -27.85 10.52 -1.96
CA LYS A 200 -28.47 10.42 -0.62
C LYS A 200 -28.46 8.99 -0.10
N THR A 201 -28.79 8.03 -0.97
CA THR A 201 -28.77 6.60 -0.62
C THR A 201 -27.38 6.13 -0.21
N ARG A 202 -26.36 6.54 -0.98
CA ARG A 202 -24.96 6.20 -0.69
C ARG A 202 -24.46 6.87 0.58
N ALA A 203 -24.75 8.16 0.78
CA ALA A 203 -24.40 8.89 1.99
C ALA A 203 -25.00 8.23 3.25
N ASN A 204 -26.29 7.85 3.20
CA ASN A 204 -26.93 7.15 4.33
C ASN A 204 -26.30 5.77 4.59
N ARG A 205 -25.97 5.01 3.55
CA ARG A 205 -25.26 3.73 3.70
C ARG A 205 -23.90 3.92 4.37
N ASN A 206 -23.13 4.92 3.95
CA ASN A 206 -21.81 5.19 4.52
C ASN A 206 -21.92 5.64 5.98
N LEU A 207 -22.92 6.47 6.33
CA LEU A 207 -23.19 6.86 7.71
C LEU A 207 -23.52 5.64 8.59
N LEU A 208 -24.41 4.76 8.14
CA LEU A 208 -24.76 3.54 8.89
C LEU A 208 -23.53 2.64 9.08
N GLN A 209 -22.73 2.46 8.02
CA GLN A 209 -21.53 1.64 8.09
C GLN A 209 -20.50 2.22 9.07
N ASN A 210 -20.34 3.55 9.10
CA ASN A 210 -19.46 4.22 10.04
C ASN A 210 -19.96 4.11 11.50
N VAL A 211 -21.27 4.12 11.74
CA VAL A 211 -21.83 3.88 13.08
C VAL A 211 -21.54 2.45 13.53
N ILE A 212 -21.81 1.45 12.68
CA ILE A 212 -21.56 0.04 13.00
C ILE A 212 -20.07 -0.20 13.27
N LEU A 213 -19.16 0.41 12.50
CA LEU A 213 -17.72 0.28 12.72
C LEU A 213 -17.29 0.89 14.06
N ARG A 214 -17.90 2.01 14.48
CA ARG A 214 -17.61 2.63 15.79
C ARG A 214 -18.13 1.81 16.95
N GLU A 215 -19.32 1.21 16.83
CA GLU A 215 -19.88 0.32 17.84
C GLU A 215 -18.98 -0.91 18.02
N LYS A 216 -18.58 -1.57 16.92
CA LYS A 216 -17.65 -2.71 16.96
C LYS A 216 -16.31 -2.37 17.59
N ASN A 217 -15.69 -1.26 17.16
CA ASN A 217 -14.42 -0.84 17.75
C ASN A 217 -14.56 -0.52 19.25
N SER A 218 -15.73 -0.05 19.70
CA SER A 218 -15.96 0.22 21.12
C SER A 218 -16.19 -1.06 21.92
N GLU A 219 -16.87 -2.06 21.35
CA GLU A 219 -17.02 -3.39 21.93
C GLU A 219 -15.66 -4.09 22.02
N ASP A 220 -14.86 -4.07 20.95
CA ASP A 220 -13.51 -4.66 20.93
C ASP A 220 -12.59 -4.02 21.99
N ILE A 221 -12.64 -2.69 22.15
CA ILE A 221 -11.86 -1.98 23.19
C ILE A 221 -12.34 -2.35 24.59
N MET A 222 -13.65 -2.49 24.83
CA MET A 222 -14.17 -2.91 26.13
C MET A 222 -13.79 -4.36 26.46
N GLU A 223 -13.79 -5.25 25.46
CA GLU A 223 -13.35 -6.64 25.62
C GLU A 223 -11.86 -6.72 25.96
N ASP A 224 -11.01 -5.93 25.30
CA ASP A 224 -9.58 -5.84 25.59
C ASP A 224 -9.32 -5.30 27.01
N GLU A 225 -10.01 -4.24 27.44
CA GLU A 225 -9.90 -3.69 28.80
C GLU A 225 -10.39 -4.68 29.89
N GLU A 226 -11.44 -5.45 29.60
CA GLU A 226 -11.98 -6.45 30.52
C GLU A 226 -11.10 -7.71 30.62
N GLN A 227 -10.40 -8.07 29.53
CA GLN A 227 -9.37 -9.10 29.55
C GLN A 227 -8.14 -8.65 30.35
N GLU A 228 -7.72 -7.40 30.21
CA GLU A 228 -6.58 -6.85 30.96
C GLU A 228 -6.85 -6.79 32.48
N LYS A 229 -8.07 -6.39 32.89
CA LYS A 229 -8.48 -6.44 34.31
C LYS A 229 -8.53 -7.86 34.88
N ARG A 230 -9.04 -8.83 34.11
CA ARG A 230 -9.06 -10.24 34.53
C ARG A 230 -7.65 -10.83 34.70
N ALA A 231 -6.68 -10.41 33.89
CA ALA A 231 -5.30 -10.84 34.04
C ALA A 231 -4.66 -10.31 35.34
N LEU A 232 -5.02 -9.09 35.77
CA LEU A 232 -4.49 -8.42 36.96
C LEU A 232 -5.11 -8.88 38.29
N GLU A 233 -6.34 -9.41 38.30
CA GLU A 233 -7.04 -9.90 39.50
C GLU A 233 -6.69 -11.35 39.91
N SER A 234 -5.71 -11.98 39.25
CA SER A 234 -5.23 -13.32 39.63
C SER A 234 -4.49 -13.27 40.99
N PRO A 235 -4.93 -14.00 42.04
CA PRO A 235 -4.27 -13.94 43.35
C PRO A 235 -2.89 -14.63 43.32
N PRO A 236 -1.89 -14.16 44.11
CA PRO A 236 -0.60 -14.84 44.22
C PRO A 236 -0.79 -16.10 45.04
N ASN A 237 -0.80 -17.27 44.39
CA ASN A 237 -0.99 -18.52 45.10
C ASN A 237 0.33 -18.95 45.77
N GLU A 238 0.26 -19.05 47.11
CA GLU A 238 1.28 -19.61 48.00
C GLU A 238 1.63 -21.06 47.64
N GLY A 239 2.86 -21.46 47.95
CA GLY A 239 3.54 -22.60 47.35
C GLY A 239 3.05 -24.00 47.74
N CYS A 240 3.62 -24.99 47.05
CA CYS A 240 3.69 -26.36 47.55
C CYS A 240 4.99 -27.05 47.08
N PHE A 241 5.51 -27.87 47.98
CA PHE A 241 6.88 -28.34 48.15
C PHE A 241 6.95 -29.87 47.89
N MET A 242 8.16 -30.37 47.60
CA MET A 242 8.61 -31.79 47.45
C MET A 242 8.31 -32.48 46.10
N GLN A 243 9.23 -33.22 45.48
CA GLN A 243 10.08 -34.25 46.11
C GLN A 243 11.41 -34.53 45.38
N LEU A 244 12.42 -34.89 46.18
CA LEU A 244 13.79 -35.30 45.85
C LEU A 244 13.90 -36.74 45.30
N ASP A 245 14.91 -36.97 44.43
CA ASP A 245 15.96 -38.02 44.50
C ASP A 245 16.64 -38.17 43.11
N SER A 246 17.92 -38.50 42.90
CA SER A 246 19.15 -38.61 43.71
C SER A 246 20.34 -38.82 42.73
N ALA A 247 21.54 -38.36 43.13
CA ALA A 247 22.90 -38.79 42.74
C ALA A 247 23.44 -38.61 41.28
N CYS A 248 24.49 -37.76 41.12
CA CYS A 248 25.90 -38.23 40.99
C CYS A 248 26.95 -37.09 40.84
N HIS A 249 27.80 -36.99 41.87
CA HIS A 249 29.28 -36.88 41.86
C HIS A 249 30.06 -35.77 41.09
N MET A 250 30.61 -34.86 41.91
CA MET A 250 32.05 -34.46 42.04
C MET A 250 32.86 -34.02 40.81
N GLY A 251 33.27 -32.74 40.84
CA GLY A 251 34.43 -32.21 40.13
C GLY A 251 34.80 -30.80 40.60
N ARG A 252 35.73 -30.71 41.56
CA ARG A 252 36.32 -29.44 42.06
C ARG A 252 37.32 -28.86 41.05
N GLY A 253 37.40 -27.53 40.93
CA GLY A 253 38.58 -26.87 40.39
C GLY A 253 38.51 -25.37 40.06
N LYS A 254 38.98 -24.52 41.01
CA LYS A 254 39.84 -23.32 40.83
C LYS A 254 39.23 -22.07 40.15
N THR A 255 38.86 -21.02 40.89
CA THR A 255 39.62 -19.83 41.42
C THR A 255 39.74 -18.62 40.49
N ALA A 256 39.38 -17.45 41.07
CA ALA A 256 39.83 -16.06 40.78
C ALA A 256 39.30 -15.42 39.47
N THR A 257 38.90 -14.14 39.37
CA THR A 257 39.00 -12.95 40.23
C THR A 257 38.16 -11.80 39.62
N LEU A 258 37.59 -10.96 40.51
CA LEU A 258 37.38 -9.49 40.44
C LEU A 258 36.89 -8.79 39.16
N GLY A 259 35.80 -8.04 39.34
CA GLY A 259 35.42 -6.90 38.50
C GLY A 259 34.17 -6.19 39.04
N MET A 260 34.33 -5.36 40.08
CA MET A 260 33.36 -4.32 40.44
C MET A 260 33.27 -3.29 39.30
N GLY A 261 32.08 -2.73 39.09
CA GLY A 261 31.90 -1.59 38.20
C GLY A 261 30.44 -1.16 38.17
N ASP A 262 30.14 -0.21 39.06
CA ASP A 262 28.82 0.30 39.41
C ASP A 262 28.01 0.95 38.28
N LEU A 263 26.70 0.92 38.53
CA LEU A 263 25.67 1.76 37.97
C LEU A 263 26.02 3.25 38.01
N SER A 264 25.66 3.99 36.95
CA SER A 264 25.25 5.38 37.12
C SER A 264 24.10 5.72 36.17
N ALA A 265 22.95 5.93 36.78
CA ALA A 265 21.81 6.63 36.23
C ALA A 265 22.02 8.15 36.40
N SER A 266 21.58 8.94 35.42
CA SER A 266 21.13 10.33 35.60
C SER A 266 20.35 10.71 34.34
N SER A 267 19.02 10.84 34.38
CA SER A 267 18.21 11.90 35.01
C SER A 267 18.39 13.27 34.33
N LEU A 268 17.36 13.63 33.57
CA LEU A 268 16.86 14.98 33.20
C LEU A 268 17.13 16.06 34.27
N PRO A 269 17.22 17.37 33.92
CA PRO A 269 15.98 18.17 33.77
C PRO A 269 16.00 19.34 32.76
N ILE A 270 14.81 19.62 32.23
CA ILE A 270 14.10 20.92 32.18
C ILE A 270 14.93 22.19 31.93
N ASN A 271 14.72 22.81 30.76
CA ASN A 271 14.03 24.11 30.63
C ASN A 271 13.61 24.34 29.17
#